data_AF-A0A6N7AS73-F1
#
_entry.id   AF-A0A6N7AS73-F1
#
_cell.length_a   1.000
_cell.length_b   1.000
_cell.length_c   1.000
_cell.angle_alpha   90.00
_cell.angle_beta   90.00
_cell.angle_gamma   90.00
#
_symmetry.space_group_name_H-M   'P 1'
#
loop_
_entity.id
_entity.type
_entity.pdbx_description
1 polymer ?
#
loop_
_entity_poly.entity_id
_entity_poly.type
_entity_poly.pdbx_seq_one_letter_code
_entity_poly.pdbx_strand_id
1 'polypeptide(L)'
;MKLKLIGKFIFYFFGTFLHELSHYAAAFFMGKPEGFSLIPKIEGGSFIFGSVSYRVRYKVLSSFIASAPLLWWVVLVLMLLYFKLMQISGWIPHFNYSLIWQRLKSFSLSDAVFIWLFIQLLWAGRLSSKDIKNFFSGFFSVSGLVLIAITALSIYFLNTFPGNELMP
;
A
#
# COMPACT_ATOMS: atom_id res chain seq x y z
N MET A 1 26.73 6.86 -13.26
CA MET A 1 25.41 6.20 -13.09
C MET A 1 25.27 5.47 -11.75
N LYS A 2 26.27 4.66 -11.33
CA LYS A 2 26.22 3.87 -10.09
C LYS A 2 26.04 4.70 -8.80
N LEU A 3 26.73 5.85 -8.67
CA LEU A 3 26.62 6.71 -7.46
C LEU A 3 25.20 7.24 -7.22
N LYS A 4 24.50 7.64 -8.29
CA LYS A 4 23.11 8.12 -8.21
C LYS A 4 22.15 7.01 -7.75
N LEU A 5 22.40 5.77 -8.16
CA LEU A 5 21.59 4.61 -7.75
C LEU A 5 21.83 4.26 -6.29
N ILE A 6 23.09 4.27 -5.85
CA ILE A 6 23.45 4.04 -4.44
C ILE A 6 22.84 5.13 -3.55
N GLY A 7 22.94 6.40 -3.94
CA GLY A 7 22.32 7.50 -3.19
C GLY A 7 20.81 7.37 -3.07
N LYS A 8 20.13 6.99 -4.17
CA LYS A 8 18.68 6.68 -4.13
C LYS A 8 18.37 5.50 -3.21
N PHE A 9 19.16 4.43 -3.28
CA PHE A 9 18.96 3.26 -2.44
C PHE A 9 19.08 3.62 -0.96
N ILE A 10 20.13 4.34 -0.56
CA ILE A 10 20.33 4.77 0.83
C ILE A 10 19.16 5.65 1.28
N PHE A 11 18.77 6.63 0.45
CA PHE A 11 17.72 7.56 0.81
C PHE A 11 16.35 6.88 0.96
N TYR A 12 16.00 5.93 0.09
CA TYR A 12 14.72 5.23 0.09
C TYR A 12 14.76 3.87 0.80
N PHE A 13 15.86 3.54 1.48
CA PHE A 13 16.05 2.22 2.09
C PHE A 13 14.90 1.86 3.04
N PHE A 14 14.50 2.80 3.89
CA PHE A 14 13.43 2.58 4.87
C PHE A 14 12.07 2.39 4.18
N GLY A 15 11.73 3.21 3.19
CA GLY A 15 10.52 3.06 2.41
C GLY A 15 10.48 1.72 1.64
N THR A 16 11.61 1.32 1.03
CA THR A 16 11.72 0.00 0.37
C THR A 16 11.55 -1.13 1.37
N PHE A 17 12.15 -1.03 2.55
CA PHE A 17 11.94 -2.02 3.62
C PHE A 17 10.46 -2.16 3.98
N LEU A 18 9.77 -1.04 4.23
CA LEU A 18 8.34 -1.04 4.55
C LEU A 18 7.47 -1.61 3.41
N HIS A 19 7.81 -1.28 2.17
CA HIS A 19 7.14 -1.80 0.97
C HIS A 19 7.22 -3.33 0.90
N GLU A 20 8.45 -3.87 0.90
CA GLU A 20 8.67 -5.32 0.83
C GLU A 20 8.13 -6.02 2.07
N LEU A 21 8.22 -5.40 3.25
CA LEU A 21 7.68 -5.97 4.49
C LEU A 21 6.16 -6.15 4.40
N SER A 22 5.46 -5.25 3.70
CA SER A 22 4.00 -5.35 3.51
C SER A 22 3.64 -6.54 2.63
N HIS A 23 4.38 -6.75 1.54
CA HIS A 23 4.22 -7.94 0.72
C HIS A 23 4.53 -9.21 1.51
N TYR A 24 5.61 -9.22 2.28
CA TYR A 24 6.01 -10.37 3.09
C TYR A 24 4.96 -10.71 4.15
N ALA A 25 4.47 -9.70 4.88
CA ALA A 25 3.41 -9.87 5.88
C ALA A 25 2.12 -10.38 5.23
N ALA A 26 1.68 -9.79 4.12
CA ALA A 26 0.49 -10.26 3.41
C ALA A 26 0.67 -11.70 2.90
N ALA A 27 1.86 -12.04 2.39
CA ALA A 27 2.18 -13.40 1.98
C ALA A 27 2.22 -14.38 3.14
N PHE A 28 2.63 -13.95 4.34
CA PHE A 28 2.57 -14.75 5.57
C PHE A 28 1.13 -15.10 5.94
N PHE A 29 0.18 -14.17 5.81
CA PHE A 29 -1.23 -14.42 6.14
C PHE A 29 -2.01 -15.15 5.04
N MET A 30 -1.71 -14.88 3.76
CA MET A 30 -2.53 -15.33 2.62
C MET A 30 -1.85 -16.38 1.74
N GLY A 31 -0.61 -16.78 2.05
CA GLY A 31 0.16 -17.70 1.23
C GLY A 31 1.33 -18.31 1.99
N LYS A 32 2.43 -18.50 1.29
CA LYS A 32 3.69 -18.99 1.86
C LYS A 32 4.83 -18.09 1.36
N PRO A 33 5.43 -17.25 2.21
CA PRO A 33 6.60 -16.49 1.82
C PRO A 33 7.78 -17.45 1.61
N GLU A 34 8.52 -17.25 0.53
CA GLU A 34 9.68 -18.07 0.15
C GLU A 34 11.00 -17.28 0.26
N GLY A 35 10.95 -15.94 0.18
CA GLY A 35 12.15 -15.12 0.31
C GLY A 35 11.85 -13.62 0.46
N PHE A 36 12.79 -12.92 1.07
CA PHE A 36 12.77 -11.47 1.29
C PHE A 36 14.18 -10.92 1.01
N SER A 37 14.28 -9.90 0.16
CA SER A 37 15.56 -9.25 -0.12
C SER A 37 15.38 -7.74 -0.28
N LEU A 38 16.31 -6.99 0.32
CA LEU A 38 16.46 -5.54 0.16
C LEU A 38 17.72 -5.19 -0.63
N ILE A 39 18.43 -6.20 -1.16
CA ILE A 39 19.64 -5.96 -1.92
C ILE A 39 19.22 -5.59 -3.34
N PRO A 40 19.57 -4.38 -3.81
CA PRO A 40 19.16 -3.95 -5.13
C PRO A 40 19.85 -4.79 -6.20
N LYS A 41 19.10 -5.12 -7.26
CA LYS A 41 19.59 -5.89 -8.41
C LYS A 41 19.21 -5.23 -9.73
N ILE A 42 20.00 -5.48 -10.76
CA ILE A 42 19.70 -5.06 -12.13
C ILE A 42 19.16 -6.28 -12.88
N GLU A 43 17.94 -6.18 -13.39
CA GLU A 43 17.28 -7.26 -14.12
C GLU A 43 16.58 -6.68 -15.35
N GLY A 44 16.91 -7.20 -16.54
CA GLY A 44 16.30 -6.74 -17.81
C GLY A 44 16.50 -5.25 -18.10
N GLY A 45 17.63 -4.65 -17.69
CA GLY A 45 17.90 -3.22 -17.84
C GLY A 45 17.17 -2.32 -16.82
N SER A 46 16.38 -2.90 -15.92
CA SER A 46 15.69 -2.18 -14.85
C SER A 46 16.40 -2.36 -13.50
N PHE A 47 16.31 -1.36 -12.63
CA PHE A 47 16.86 -1.40 -11.27
C PHE A 47 15.74 -1.75 -10.29
N ILE A 48 15.89 -2.87 -9.59
CA ILE A 48 14.94 -3.39 -8.61
C ILE A 48 15.53 -3.16 -7.22
N PHE A 49 14.83 -2.42 -6.36
CA PHE A 49 15.34 -2.04 -5.03
C PHE A 49 15.15 -3.14 -3.97
N GLY A 50 14.14 -3.99 -4.14
CA GLY A 50 13.80 -5.06 -3.22
C GLY A 50 12.96 -6.12 -3.92
N SER A 51 12.80 -7.28 -3.28
CA SER A 51 11.92 -8.32 -3.78
C SER A 51 11.45 -9.27 -2.70
N VAL A 52 10.16 -9.57 -2.71
CA VAL A 52 9.56 -10.72 -2.03
C VAL A 52 9.19 -11.82 -3.02
N SER A 53 9.55 -13.05 -2.68
CA SER A 53 9.11 -14.28 -3.36
C SER A 53 8.09 -14.99 -2.48
N TYR A 54 7.01 -15.48 -3.08
CA TYR A 54 5.94 -16.16 -2.35
C TYR A 54 5.18 -17.13 -3.27
N ARG A 55 4.49 -18.07 -2.64
CA ARG A 55 3.58 -19.00 -3.31
C ARG A 55 2.18 -18.86 -2.72
N VAL A 56 1.16 -18.87 -3.57
CA VAL A 56 -0.25 -18.85 -3.18
C VAL A 56 -0.99 -20.05 -3.74
N ARG A 57 -1.99 -20.54 -3.00
CA ARG A 57 -2.88 -21.61 -3.47
C ARG A 57 -3.88 -21.12 -4.52
N TYR A 58 -4.43 -19.92 -4.31
CA TYR A 58 -5.40 -19.30 -5.22
C TYR A 58 -4.81 -18.01 -5.78
N LYS A 59 -4.99 -17.79 -7.09
CA LYS A 59 -4.45 -16.62 -7.78
C LYS A 59 -5.05 -15.31 -7.26
N VAL A 60 -6.32 -15.30 -6.82
CA VAL A 60 -6.92 -14.10 -6.23
C VAL A 60 -6.15 -13.59 -4.99
N LEU A 61 -5.49 -14.50 -4.24
CA LEU A 61 -4.69 -14.12 -3.08
C LEU A 61 -3.43 -13.34 -3.46
N SER A 62 -2.86 -13.57 -4.66
CA SER A 62 -1.74 -12.74 -5.12
C SER A 62 -2.15 -11.29 -5.36
N SER A 63 -3.43 -11.01 -5.62
CA SER A 63 -3.92 -9.64 -5.76
C SER A 63 -3.86 -8.88 -4.44
N PHE A 64 -4.33 -9.50 -3.36
CA PHE A 64 -4.28 -8.89 -2.04
C PHE A 64 -2.83 -8.71 -1.55
N ILE A 65 -1.95 -9.68 -1.84
CA ILE A 65 -0.52 -9.53 -1.55
C ILE A 65 0.08 -8.37 -2.35
N ALA A 66 -0.25 -8.25 -3.65
CA ALA A 66 0.25 -7.18 -4.50
C ALA A 66 -0.25 -5.78 -4.10
N SER A 67 -1.45 -5.67 -3.54
CA SER A 67 -1.98 -4.39 -3.05
C SER A 67 -1.57 -4.05 -1.62
N ALA A 68 -0.90 -4.95 -0.89
CA ALA A 68 -0.52 -4.76 0.51
C ALA A 68 0.23 -3.45 0.81
N PRO A 69 1.16 -2.96 -0.05
CA PRO A 69 1.84 -1.68 0.21
C PRO A 69 0.89 -0.48 0.29
N LEU A 70 -0.33 -0.57 -0.28
CA LEU A 70 -1.32 0.50 -0.18
C LEU A 70 -1.72 0.84 1.26
N LEU A 71 -1.48 -0.06 2.23
CA LEU A 71 -1.67 0.21 3.65
C LEU A 71 -0.91 1.47 4.11
N TRP A 72 0.26 1.76 3.52
CA TRP A 72 1.03 2.95 3.87
C TRP A 72 0.36 4.26 3.47
N TRP A 73 -0.55 4.25 2.50
CA TRP A 73 -1.38 5.43 2.20
C TRP A 73 -2.37 5.71 3.33
N VAL A 74 -2.93 4.67 3.94
CA VAL A 74 -3.81 4.82 5.12
C VAL A 74 -3.01 5.41 6.28
N VAL A 75 -1.82 4.87 6.57
CA VAL A 75 -0.92 5.39 7.60
C VAL A 75 -0.54 6.85 7.32
N LEU A 76 -0.27 7.20 6.05
CA LEU A 76 0.05 8.56 5.63
C LEU A 76 -1.13 9.52 5.87
N VAL A 77 -2.36 9.11 5.54
CA VAL A 77 -3.57 9.91 5.83
C VAL A 77 -3.73 10.11 7.34
N LEU A 78 -3.59 9.05 8.14
CA LEU A 78 -3.65 9.14 9.60
C LEU A 78 -2.58 10.08 10.17
N MET A 79 -1.37 10.06 9.61
CA MET A 79 -0.30 10.96 9.99
C MET A 79 -0.65 12.41 9.66
N LEU A 80 -1.19 12.70 8.48
CA LEU A 80 -1.64 14.04 8.10
C LEU A 80 -2.76 14.57 9.02
N LEU A 81 -3.69 13.70 9.42
CA LEU A 81 -4.74 14.02 10.37
C LEU A 81 -4.17 14.30 11.77
N TYR A 82 -3.26 13.44 12.25
CA TYR A 82 -2.62 13.58 13.56
C TYR A 82 -1.87 14.92 13.70
N PHE A 83 -1.13 15.32 12.65
CA PHE A 83 -0.44 16.61 12.64
C PHE A 83 -1.32 17.81 12.27
N LYS A 84 -2.64 17.61 12.11
CA LYS A 84 -3.62 18.63 11.72
C LYS A 84 -3.28 19.32 10.39
N LEU A 85 -2.50 18.65 9.53
CA LEU A 85 -2.17 19.12 8.17
C LEU A 85 -3.32 18.85 7.21
N MET A 86 -4.16 17.85 7.53
CA MET A 86 -5.42 17.55 6.87
C MET A 86 -6.55 17.54 7.91
N GLN A 87 -7.73 17.95 7.50
CA GLN A 87 -9.00 17.79 8.23
C GLN A 87 -10.04 17.20 7.28
N ILE A 88 -11.01 16.45 7.81
CA ILE A 88 -12.11 15.87 7.03
C ILE A 88 -13.39 16.57 7.44
N SER A 89 -14.02 17.28 6.51
CA SER A 89 -15.32 17.92 6.68
C SER A 89 -16.28 17.39 5.62
N GLY A 90 -17.37 16.74 6.03
CA GLY A 90 -18.39 16.25 5.10
C GLY A 90 -17.83 15.35 3.98
N TRP A 91 -16.92 14.43 4.31
CA TRP A 91 -16.21 13.53 3.37
C TRP A 91 -15.16 14.18 2.45
N ILE A 92 -14.98 15.49 2.52
CA ILE A 92 -13.99 16.19 1.71
C ILE A 92 -12.73 16.42 2.57
N PRO A 93 -11.55 15.95 2.14
CA PRO A 93 -10.31 16.27 2.80
C PRO A 93 -9.89 17.71 2.47
N HIS A 94 -9.66 18.52 3.51
CA HIS A 94 -9.14 19.88 3.40
C HIS A 94 -7.74 19.95 4.00
N PHE A 95 -6.80 20.53 3.26
CA PHE A 95 -5.45 20.79 3.76
C PHE A 95 -5.37 22.11 4.51
N ASN A 96 -4.70 22.11 5.66
CA ASN A 96 -4.48 23.31 6.46
C ASN A 96 -3.25 24.09 5.92
N TYR A 97 -3.44 24.82 4.83
CA TYR A 97 -2.35 25.54 4.15
C TYR A 97 -1.67 26.58 5.02
N SER A 98 -2.40 27.25 5.93
CA SER A 98 -1.80 28.24 6.82
C SER A 98 -0.83 27.60 7.81
N LEU A 99 -1.19 26.45 8.39
CA LEU A 99 -0.31 25.69 9.28
C LEU A 99 0.91 25.12 8.54
N ILE A 100 0.72 24.60 7.33
CA ILE A 100 1.82 24.13 6.47
C ILE A 100 2.80 25.27 6.21
N TRP A 101 2.29 26.44 5.81
CA TRP A 101 3.12 27.60 5.53
C TRP A 101 3.87 28.12 6.76
N GLN A 102 3.20 28.12 7.92
CA GLN A 102 3.84 28.48 9.18
C GLN A 102 5.00 27.54 9.54
N ARG A 103 4.80 26.23 9.41
CA ARG A 103 5.85 25.22 9.65
C ARG A 103 7.02 25.36 8.68
N LEU A 104 6.75 25.67 7.40
CA LEU A 104 7.80 25.93 6.41
C LEU A 104 8.65 27.16 6.76
N LYS A 105 8.05 28.20 7.37
CA LYS A 105 8.79 29.38 7.83
C LYS A 105 9.66 29.11 9.06
N SER A 106 9.15 28.36 10.02
CA SER A 106 9.88 28.05 11.26
C SER A 106 10.86 26.88 11.13
N PHE A 107 10.76 26.12 10.04
CA PHE A 107 11.51 24.92 9.67
C PHE A 107 12.47 24.37 10.73
N SER A 108 11.94 23.53 11.62
CA SER A 108 12.75 22.89 12.65
C SER A 108 13.39 21.59 12.12
N LEU A 109 14.40 21.08 12.83
CA LEU A 109 14.96 19.75 12.54
C LEU A 109 13.88 18.65 12.60
N SER A 110 12.89 18.81 13.48
CA SER A 110 11.76 17.87 13.57
C SER A 110 10.92 17.88 12.30
N ASP A 111 10.70 19.05 11.67
CA ASP A 111 9.96 19.15 10.40
C ASP A 111 10.73 18.47 9.26
N ALA A 112 12.07 18.52 9.27
CA ALA A 112 12.89 17.79 8.30
C ALA A 112 12.74 16.26 8.46
N VAL A 113 12.72 15.75 9.70
CA VAL A 113 12.45 14.33 9.97
C VAL A 113 11.04 13.94 9.53
N PHE A 114 10.03 14.78 9.78
CA PHE A 114 8.67 14.53 9.33
C PHE A 114 8.55 14.48 7.80
N ILE A 115 9.19 15.41 7.09
CA ILE A 115 9.22 15.41 5.63
C ILE A 115 9.93 14.15 5.12
N TRP A 116 11.06 13.77 5.73
CA TRP A 116 11.76 12.55 5.36
C TRP A 116 10.85 11.32 5.56
N LEU A 117 10.21 11.16 6.71
CA LEU A 117 9.26 10.07 6.98
C LEU A 117 8.08 10.07 6.00
N PHE A 118 7.52 11.24 5.70
CA PHE A 118 6.44 11.39 4.72
C PHE A 118 6.86 10.89 3.35
N ILE A 119 8.07 11.23 2.90
CA ILE A 119 8.63 10.73 1.64
C ILE A 119 8.84 9.21 1.70
N GLN A 120 9.32 8.65 2.82
CA GLN A 120 9.46 7.20 2.97
C GLN A 120 8.11 6.48 2.88
N LEU A 121 7.05 7.02 3.48
CA LEU A 121 5.70 6.44 3.44
C LEU A 121 5.08 6.52 2.03
N LEU A 122 5.26 7.64 1.33
CA LEU A 122 4.86 7.76 -0.08
C LEU A 122 5.58 6.74 -0.95
N TRP A 123 6.88 6.55 -0.73
CA TRP A 123 7.66 5.55 -1.44
C TRP A 123 7.18 4.13 -1.11
N ALA A 124 6.97 3.84 0.19
CA ALA A 124 6.51 2.54 0.65
C ALA A 124 5.14 2.18 0.05
N GLY A 125 4.23 3.15 -0.08
CA GLY A 125 2.89 2.94 -0.62
C GLY A 125 2.81 2.85 -2.14
N ARG A 126 3.89 3.13 -2.88
CA ARG A 126 3.86 3.13 -4.34
C ARG A 126 3.84 1.71 -4.89
N LEU A 127 2.84 1.38 -5.70
CA LEU A 127 2.81 0.10 -6.43
C LEU A 127 3.80 0.11 -7.60
N SER A 128 4.57 -0.96 -7.73
CA SER A 128 5.41 -1.19 -8.91
C SER A 128 4.58 -1.72 -10.09
N SER A 129 5.14 -1.64 -11.30
CA SER A 129 4.49 -2.23 -12.49
C SER A 129 4.28 -3.75 -12.34
N LYS A 130 5.15 -4.43 -11.57
CA LYS A 130 5.01 -5.86 -11.25
C LYS A 130 3.81 -6.09 -10.33
N ASP A 131 3.61 -5.23 -9.34
CA ASP A 131 2.48 -5.34 -8.40
C ASP A 131 1.17 -5.12 -9.11
N ILE A 132 1.08 -4.08 -9.94
CA ILE A 132 -0.11 -3.81 -10.76
C ILE A 132 -0.45 -5.01 -11.65
N LYS A 133 0.56 -5.59 -12.31
CA LYS A 133 0.37 -6.78 -13.15
C LYS A 133 -0.11 -7.98 -12.33
N ASN A 134 0.51 -8.24 -11.17
CA ASN A 134 0.13 -9.34 -10.28
C ASN A 134 -1.27 -9.14 -9.70
N PHE A 135 -1.63 -7.90 -9.39
CA PHE A 135 -2.96 -7.51 -8.92
C PHE A 135 -4.03 -7.89 -9.93
N PHE A 136 -3.92 -7.38 -11.16
CA PHE A 136 -4.93 -7.68 -12.18
C PHE A 136 -4.91 -9.14 -12.63
N SER A 137 -3.74 -9.78 -12.69
CA SER A 137 -3.64 -11.20 -13.04
C SER A 137 -4.33 -12.10 -12.02
N GLY A 138 -4.22 -11.79 -10.73
CA GLY A 138 -4.94 -12.51 -9.68
C GLY A 138 -6.43 -12.18 -9.66
N PHE A 139 -6.79 -10.92 -9.90
CA PHE A 139 -8.16 -10.43 -9.79
C PHE A 139 -9.04 -11.00 -10.92
N PHE A 140 -8.53 -11.04 -12.14
CA PHE A 140 -9.20 -11.63 -13.30
C PHE A 140 -8.93 -13.14 -13.46
N SER A 141 -8.37 -13.79 -12.44
CA SER A 141 -8.25 -15.26 -12.44
C SER A 141 -9.60 -15.94 -12.23
N VAL A 142 -9.70 -17.24 -12.54
CA VAL A 142 -10.91 -18.04 -12.24
C VAL A 142 -11.31 -17.91 -10.76
N SER A 143 -10.35 -18.01 -9.84
CA SER A 143 -10.62 -17.83 -8.41
C SER A 143 -11.12 -16.42 -8.06
N GLY A 144 -10.67 -15.40 -8.79
CA GLY A 144 -11.11 -14.02 -8.59
C GLY A 144 -12.52 -13.78 -9.09
N LEU A 145 -12.84 -14.26 -10.29
CA LEU A 145 -14.20 -14.19 -10.86
C LEU A 145 -15.23 -14.92 -9.99
N VAL A 146 -14.86 -16.11 -9.47
CA VAL A 146 -15.71 -16.86 -8.54
C VAL A 146 -15.96 -16.06 -7.25
N LEU A 147 -14.92 -15.43 -6.68
CA LEU A 147 -15.08 -14.59 -5.49
C LEU A 147 -16.01 -13.39 -5.75
N ILE A 148 -15.87 -12.73 -6.90
CA ILE A 148 -16.75 -11.62 -7.30
C ILE A 148 -18.20 -12.10 -7.42
N ALA A 149 -18.43 -13.23 -8.08
CA ALA A 149 -19.77 -13.79 -8.25
C ALA A 149 -20.43 -14.14 -6.90
N ILE A 150 -19.69 -14.79 -6.00
CA ILE A 150 -20.18 -15.11 -4.64
C ILE A 150 -20.51 -13.84 -3.87
N THR A 151 -19.66 -12.82 -3.97
CA THR A 151 -19.86 -11.54 -3.27
C THR A 151 -21.11 -10.82 -3.82
N ALA A 152 -21.27 -10.77 -5.14
CA ALA A 152 -22.44 -10.17 -5.78
C ALA A 152 -23.73 -10.90 -5.41
N LEU A 153 -23.71 -12.23 -5.41
CA LEU A 153 -24.85 -13.05 -4.97
C LEU A 153 -25.18 -12.78 -3.49
N SER A 154 -24.18 -12.73 -2.62
CA SER A 154 -24.37 -12.44 -1.19
C SER A 154 -25.03 -11.07 -0.98
N ILE A 155 -24.56 -10.04 -1.69
CA ILE A 155 -25.14 -8.69 -1.63
C ILE A 155 -26.59 -8.69 -2.16
N TYR A 156 -26.85 -9.39 -3.26
CA TYR A 156 -28.19 -9.54 -3.81
C TYR A 156 -29.14 -10.18 -2.79
N PHE A 157 -28.75 -11.31 -2.20
CA PHE A 157 -29.57 -12.00 -1.18
C PHE A 157 -29.83 -11.13 0.05
N LEU A 158 -28.82 -10.42 0.56
CA LEU A 158 -28.98 -9.50 1.71
C LEU A 158 -29.97 -8.36 1.42
N ASN A 159 -30.03 -7.88 0.18
CA ASN A 159 -30.94 -6.80 -0.22
C ASN A 159 -32.34 -7.29 -0.61
N THR A 160 -32.48 -8.50 -1.15
CA THR A 160 -33.77 -9.06 -1.57
C THR A 160 -34.55 -9.68 -0.40
N PHE A 161 -33.85 -10.21 0.60
CA PHE A 161 -34.43 -10.72 1.82
C PHE A 161 -33.89 -9.90 3.00
N PRO A 162 -34.19 -8.59 3.09
CA PRO A 162 -33.91 -7.83 4.29
C PRO A 162 -34.58 -8.61 5.41
N GLY A 163 -33.77 -9.09 6.36
CA GLY A 163 -34.20 -10.08 7.34
C GLY A 163 -35.60 -9.75 7.80
N ASN A 164 -36.53 -10.69 7.56
CA ASN A 164 -37.92 -10.51 7.93
C ASN A 164 -37.94 -9.83 9.29
N GLU A 165 -38.69 -8.74 9.37
CA GLU A 165 -39.22 -8.21 10.62
C GLU A 165 -40.09 -9.33 11.24
N LEU A 166 -39.45 -10.38 11.72
CA LEU A 166 -39.89 -11.38 12.67
C LEU A 166 -39.34 -10.84 13.99
N MET A 167 -40.11 -10.28 14.90
CA MET A 167 -41.55 -10.33 15.12
C MET A 167 -41.96 -9.10 15.97
N PRO A 168 -43.26 -8.80 16.06
CA PRO A 168 -43.87 -7.77 16.91
C PRO A 168 -43.43 -7.78 18.39
#